data_AF-A0A7X6UHQ1-F1
#
_entry.id   AF-A0A7X6UHQ1-F1
#
_cell.length_a   1.000
_cell.length_b   1.000
_cell.length_c   1.000
_cell.angle_alpha   90.00
_cell.angle_beta   90.00
_cell.angle_gamma   90.00
#
_symmetry.space_group_name_H-M   'P 1'
#
loop_
_entity.id
_entity.type
_entity.pdbx_description
1 polymer ?
#
loop_
_entity_poly.entity_id
_entity_poly.type
_entity_poly.pdbx_seq_one_letter_code
_entity_poly.pdbx_strand_id
1 'polypeptide(L)'
;MNKQKSNRSPGKIFVLVIVGLVLVLSIFPRGKTIYELSLRKDELLQKQQEVEMQNKELSNKLQNIEEPEQIERIAREKLGMIKPGERYIIPSLEE
;
A
#
# COMPACT_ATOMS: atom_id res chain seq x y z
N MET A 1 -52.88 6.77 -44.13
CA MET A 1 -51.67 6.52 -43.31
C MET A 1 -51.91 5.33 -42.39
N ASN A 2 -51.41 4.15 -42.76
CA ASN A 2 -51.70 2.91 -42.04
C ASN A 2 -50.69 2.73 -40.89
N LYS A 3 -51.13 2.89 -39.63
CA LYS A 3 -50.29 2.65 -38.46
C LYS A 3 -50.26 1.16 -38.18
N GLN A 4 -49.17 0.48 -38.55
CA GLN A 4 -48.91 -0.90 -38.14
C GLN A 4 -48.84 -0.97 -36.61
N LYS A 5 -49.89 -1.47 -35.96
CA LYS A 5 -49.85 -1.90 -34.56
C LYS A 5 -48.93 -3.11 -34.50
N SER A 6 -47.71 -2.94 -33.99
CA SER A 6 -46.80 -4.06 -33.77
C SER A 6 -47.45 -5.02 -32.78
N ASN A 7 -47.93 -6.16 -33.28
CA ASN A 7 -48.52 -7.21 -32.46
C ASN A 7 -47.39 -7.95 -31.73
N ARG A 8 -46.83 -7.32 -30.68
CA ARG A 8 -45.82 -7.96 -29.84
C ARG A 8 -46.55 -9.00 -29.00
N SER A 9 -46.38 -10.27 -29.36
CA SER A 9 -46.91 -11.40 -28.59
C SER A 9 -46.38 -11.31 -27.16
N PRO A 10 -47.25 -11.37 -26.13
CA PRO A 10 -46.86 -11.18 -24.72
C PRO A 10 -45.77 -12.17 -24.28
N GLY A 11 -45.71 -13.37 -24.87
CA GLY A 11 -44.62 -14.33 -24.61
C GLY A 11 -43.22 -13.85 -25.02
N LYS A 12 -43.10 -13.08 -26.12
CA LYS A 12 -41.80 -12.50 -26.53
C LYS A 12 -41.33 -11.42 -25.57
N ILE A 13 -42.26 -10.65 -25.00
CA ILE A 13 -41.94 -9.64 -23.99
C ILE A 13 -41.49 -10.33 -22.70
N PHE A 14 -42.17 -11.41 -22.29
CA PHE A 14 -41.80 -12.18 -21.11
C PHE A 14 -40.41 -12.81 -21.22
N VAL A 15 -40.08 -13.41 -22.37
CA VAL A 15 -38.75 -13.96 -22.64
C VAL A 15 -37.67 -12.86 -22.60
N LEU A 16 -37.93 -11.70 -23.21
CA LEU A 16 -36.99 -10.56 -23.16
C LEU A 16 -36.74 -10.06 -21.74
N VAL A 17 -37.78 -10.00 -20.90
CA VAL A 17 -37.65 -9.60 -19.49
C VAL A 17 -36.81 -10.61 -18.71
N ILE A 18 -37.04 -11.91 -18.90
CA ILE A 18 -36.24 -12.97 -18.26
C ILE A 18 -34.78 -12.88 -18.69
N VAL A 19 -34.52 -12.74 -19.99
CA VAL A 19 -33.15 -12.59 -20.51
C VAL A 19 -32.47 -11.36 -19.92
N GLY A 20 -33.18 -10.22 -19.87
CA GLY A 20 -32.67 -9.01 -19.23
C GLY A 20 -32.34 -9.22 -17.74
N LEU A 21 -33.22 -9.92 -17.01
CA LEU A 21 -33.01 -10.24 -15.59
C LEU A 21 -31.77 -11.11 -15.37
N VAL A 22 -31.61 -12.16 -16.18
CA VAL A 22 -30.45 -13.07 -16.12
C VAL A 22 -29.14 -12.32 -16.40
N LEU A 23 -29.14 -11.41 -17.38
CA LEU A 23 -27.97 -10.59 -17.70
C LEU A 23 -27.61 -9.65 -16.54
N VAL A 24 -28.59 -8.97 -15.94
CA VAL A 24 -28.36 -8.08 -14.80
C VAL A 24 -27.82 -8.85 -13.61
N LEU A 25 -28.43 -9.98 -13.26
CA LEU A 25 -27.97 -10.84 -12.15
C LEU A 25 -26.57 -11.42 -12.39
N SER A 26 -26.19 -11.67 -13.65
CA SER A 26 -24.86 -12.18 -13.98
C SER A 26 -23.78 -11.11 -13.99
N ILE A 27 -24.10 -9.86 -14.34
CA ILE A 27 -23.11 -8.78 -14.54
C ILE A 27 -22.90 -7.97 -13.25
N PHE A 28 -23.97 -7.73 -12.48
CA PHE A 28 -23.92 -6.96 -11.25
C PHE A 28 -22.88 -7.45 -10.22
N PRO A 29 -22.78 -8.75 -9.88
CA PRO A 29 -21.78 -9.22 -8.92
C PRO A 29 -20.35 -9.03 -9.43
N ARG A 30 -20.12 -9.09 -10.75
CA ARG A 30 -18.79 -8.90 -11.34
C ARG A 30 -18.28 -7.48 -11.14
N GLY A 31 -19.17 -6.48 -11.25
CA GLY A 31 -18.81 -5.07 -11.01
C GLY A 31 -18.33 -4.81 -9.59
N LYS A 32 -19.06 -5.36 -8.59
CA LYS A 32 -18.67 -5.23 -7.18
C LYS A 32 -17.32 -5.90 -6.89
N THR A 33 -17.13 -7.11 -7.40
CA THR A 33 -15.88 -7.85 -7.23
C THR A 33 -14.69 -7.13 -7.84
N ILE A 34 -14.84 -6.56 -9.04
CA ILE A 34 -13.77 -5.78 -9.68
C ILE A 34 -13.40 -4.55 -8.84
N TYR A 35 -14.39 -3.83 -8.32
CA TYR A 35 -14.14 -2.65 -7.49
C TYR A 35 -13.42 -3.00 -6.18
N GLU A 36 -13.84 -4.09 -5.53
CA GLU A 36 -13.19 -4.56 -4.30
C GLU A 36 -11.76 -5.04 -4.57
N LEU A 37 -11.55 -5.77 -5.67
CA LEU A 37 -10.23 -6.18 -6.12
C LEU A 37 -9.32 -4.99 -6.44
N SER A 38 -9.83 -3.93 -7.08
CA SER A 38 -9.04 -2.74 -7.35
C SER A 38 -8.61 -2.03 -6.07
N LEU A 39 -9.51 -1.89 -5.09
CA LEU A 39 -9.17 -1.29 -3.80
C LEU A 39 -8.09 -2.10 -3.06
N ARG A 40 -8.25 -3.43 -3.01
CA ARG A 40 -7.27 -4.32 -2.38
C ARG A 40 -5.92 -4.26 -3.10
N LYS A 41 -5.93 -4.17 -4.43
CA LYS A 41 -4.71 -4.03 -5.24
C LYS A 41 -3.98 -2.74 -4.87
N ASP A 42 -4.70 -1.62 -4.81
CA ASP A 42 -4.11 -0.32 -4.51
C ASP A 42 -3.54 -0.28 -3.08
N GLU A 43 -4.24 -0.86 -2.10
CA GLU A 43 -3.74 -1.01 -0.73
C GLU A 43 -2.45 -1.85 -0.67
N LEU A 44 -2.42 -2.98 -1.38
CA LEU A 44 -1.24 -3.84 -1.44
C LEU A 44 -0.05 -3.16 -2.10
N LEU A 45 -0.27 -2.37 -3.16
CA LEU A 45 0.77 -1.59 -3.81
C LEU A 45 1.34 -0.51 -2.89
N GLN A 46 0.50 0.16 -2.11
CA GLN A 46 0.95 1.13 -1.11
C GLN A 46 1.81 0.47 -0.03
N LYS A 47 1.36 -0.67 0.51
CA LYS A 47 2.15 -1.44 1.49
C LYS A 47 3.47 -1.92 0.92
N GLN A 48 3.48 -2.36 -0.34
CA GLN A 48 4.72 -2.77 -1.01
C GLN A 48 5.71 -1.60 -1.09
N GLN A 49 5.25 -0.42 -1.52
CA GLN A 49 6.09 0.78 -1.59
C GLN A 49 6.62 1.19 -0.21
N GLU A 50 5.78 1.12 0.83
CA GLU A 50 6.19 1.43 2.20
C GLU A 50 7.31 0.48 2.68
N VAL A 51 7.13 -0.83 2.49
CA VAL A 51 8.12 -1.84 2.87
C VAL A 51 9.41 -1.68 2.07
N GLU A 52 9.32 -1.35 0.78
CA GLU A 52 10.49 -1.12 -0.06
C GLU A 52 11.29 0.11 0.38
N MET A 53 10.60 1.20 0.74
CA MET A 53 11.24 2.39 1.31
C MET A 53 11.93 2.08 2.65
N GLN A 54 11.24 1.37 3.55
CA GLN A 54 11.82 0.95 4.83
C GLN A 54 13.05 0.07 4.64
N ASN A 55 12.98 -0.89 3.72
CA ASN A 55 14.11 -1.76 3.41
C ASN A 55 15.30 -0.95 2.86
N LYS A 56 15.06 -0.01 1.94
CA LYS A 56 16.11 0.88 1.43
C LYS A 56 16.74 1.73 2.53
N GLU A 57 15.93 2.27 3.44
CA GLU A 57 16.44 3.04 4.59
C GLU A 57 17.30 2.18 5.51
N LEU A 58 16.85 0.97 5.83
CA LEU A 58 17.59 0.02 6.65
C LEU A 58 18.89 -0.43 5.98
N SER A 59 18.87 -0.71 4.67
CA SER A 59 20.05 -1.06 3.90
C SER A 59 21.08 0.07 3.90
N ASN A 60 20.64 1.32 3.74
CA ASN A 60 21.53 2.47 3.84
C ASN A 60 22.12 2.61 5.25
N LYS A 61 21.33 2.37 6.30
CA LYS A 61 21.82 2.37 7.68
C LYS A 61 22.87 1.28 7.92
N LEU A 62 22.65 0.07 7.41
CA LEU A 62 23.62 -1.02 7.51
C LEU A 62 24.94 -0.66 6.81
N GLN A 63 24.87 -0.17 5.58
CA GLN A 63 26.05 0.26 4.85
C GLN A 63 26.82 1.37 5.58
N ASN A 64 26.10 2.33 6.18
CA ASN A 64 26.73 3.40 6.97
C ASN A 64 27.33 2.90 8.30
N ILE A 65 26.82 1.81 8.88
CA ILE A 65 27.36 1.21 10.11
C ILE A 65 28.60 0.36 9.81
N GLU A 66 28.70 -0.23 8.62
CA GLU A 66 29.88 -1.00 8.20
C GLU A 66 31.15 -0.13 8.05
N GLU A 67 31.01 1.19 8.01
CA GLU A 67 32.13 2.12 8.01
C GLU A 67 32.90 2.05 9.36
N PRO A 68 34.20 1.72 9.37
CA PRO A 68 34.99 1.53 10.60
C PRO A 68 34.93 2.71 11.57
N GLU A 69 34.81 3.93 11.06
CA GLU A 69 34.71 5.17 11.85
C GLU A 69 33.39 5.24 12.64
N GLN A 70 32.30 4.71 12.09
CA GLN A 70 31.00 4.65 12.77
C GLN A 70 31.00 3.57 13.86
N ILE A 71 31.63 2.42 13.57
CA ILE A 71 31.84 1.36 14.57
C ILE A 71 32.70 1.89 15.74
N GLU A 72 33.80 2.60 15.45
CA GLU A 72 34.63 3.26 16.47
C GLU A 72 33.80 4.26 17.29
N ARG A 73 33.00 5.10 16.63
CA ARG A 73 32.14 6.08 17.32
C ARG A 73 31.12 5.40 18.25
N ILE A 74 30.40 4.38 17.76
CA ILE A 74 29.41 3.65 18.58
C ILE A 74 30.10 2.93 19.74
N ALA A 75 31.25 2.31 19.51
CA ALA A 75 32.04 1.67 20.56
C ALA A 75 32.48 2.70 21.62
N ARG A 76 32.95 3.88 21.20
CA ARG A 76 33.33 4.98 22.10
C ARG A 76 32.16 5.47 22.94
N GLU A 77 31.00 5.69 22.33
CA GLU A 77 29.78 6.10 23.03
C GLU A 77 29.31 5.04 24.05
N LYS A 78 29.33 3.76 23.67
CA LYS A 78 28.90 2.66 24.54
C LYS A 78 29.89 2.34 25.66
N LEU A 79 31.18 2.53 25.42
CA LEU A 79 32.25 2.25 26.38
C LEU A 79 32.68 3.49 27.19
N GLY A 80 32.10 4.66 26.91
CA GLY A 80 32.51 5.92 27.54
C GLY A 80 33.95 6.33 27.21
N MET A 81 34.48 5.87 26.07
CA MET A 81 35.85 6.17 25.63
C MET A 81 35.87 7.48 24.83
N ILE A 82 36.92 8.29 25.05
CA ILE A 82 37.15 9.56 24.33
C ILE A 82 38.40 9.45 23.46
N LYS A 83 38.42 10.14 22.31
CA LYS A 83 39.56 10.10 21.39
C LYS A 83 40.74 10.89 22.00
N PRO A 84 42.01 10.50 21.78
CA PRO A 84 43.15 11.28 22.26
C PRO A 84 43.06 12.73 21.79
N GLY A 85 42.95 13.68 22.74
CA GLY A 85 42.79 15.11 22.46
C GLY A 85 41.39 15.69 22.74
N GLU A 86 40.37 14.85 22.99
CA GLU A 86 39.04 15.29 23.44
C GLU A 86 39.03 15.47 24.98
N ARG A 87 38.28 16.46 25.51
CA ARG A 87 38.09 16.67 26.96
C ARG A 87 36.63 16.41 27.33
N TYR A 88 36.43 15.60 28.37
CA TYR A 88 35.10 15.36 28.93
C TYR A 88 34.64 16.59 29.72
N ILE A 89 33.53 17.21 29.30
CA ILE A 89 32.91 18.34 30.02
C ILE A 89 31.73 17.77 30.81
N ILE A 90 31.86 17.71 32.14
CA ILE A 90 30.74 17.44 33.03
C ILE A 90 30.09 18.78 33.35
N PRO A 91 28.81 19.01 33.00
CA PRO A 91 28.11 20.17 33.51
C PRO A 91 28.01 20.02 35.02
N SER A 92 28.66 20.93 35.76
CA SER A 92 28.47 21.03 37.20
C SER A 92 27.01 21.38 37.46
N LEU A 93 26.30 20.52 38.19
CA LEU A 93 25.00 20.87 38.74
C LEU A 93 25.24 22.02 39.72
N GLU A 94 24.88 23.24 39.31
CA GLU A 94 24.79 24.36 40.23
C GLU A 94 23.60 24.06 41.17
N GLU A 95 23.91 23.88 42.47
CA GLU A 95 22.93 23.76 43.56
C GLU A 95 22.23 25.09 43.85
#